data_AF-A0A140K8H1-F1
#
_entry.id   AF-A0A140K8H1-F1
#
_cell.length_a   1.000
_cell.length_b   1.000
_cell.length_c   1.000
_cell.angle_alpha   90.00
_cell.angle_beta   90.00
_cell.angle_gamma   90.00
#
_symmetry.space_group_name_H-M   'P 1'
#
loop_
_entity.id
_entity.type
_entity.pdbx_description
1 polymer ?
#
loop_
_entity_poly.entity_id
_entity_poly.type
_entity_poly.pdbx_seq_one_letter_code
_entity_poly.pdbx_strand_id
1 'polypeptide(L)'
;MSIKSLEEVSKYTFYIFKQNFLDFEKAVDAYTEEIYKQDVEAFDLAVRQHQTEKFELFKKETARLLHNYLSAWFSLREQTYAAEKSLTDTSLLSEIKLKKGEMFKDNAENSFIQGLRNYIQHRSLPLIELHSSIGFEFEQPDFEIEHSLYLDTIELLKWDSWQAAAKNYLVNHPEKILIKEIIKRNFSYIEEFNLWLIKLIESNKD
;
A
#
# COMPACT_ATOMS: atom_id res chain seq x y z
N MET A 1 -13.52 -4.46 -26.70
CA MET A 1 -12.73 -3.23 -26.49
C MET A 1 -11.60 -3.24 -27.50
N SER A 2 -11.27 -2.11 -28.11
CA SER A 2 -10.12 -2.01 -29.02
C SER A 2 -8.81 -1.98 -28.23
N ILE A 3 -7.69 -2.36 -28.84
CA ILE A 3 -6.35 -2.28 -28.24
C ILE A 3 -6.04 -0.84 -27.78
N LYS A 4 -6.48 0.16 -28.55
CA LYS A 4 -6.35 1.59 -28.18
C LYS A 4 -7.11 1.95 -26.90
N SER A 5 -8.33 1.43 -26.71
CA SER A 5 -9.11 1.70 -25.49
C SER A 5 -8.56 0.95 -24.28
N LEU A 6 -7.97 -0.24 -24.47
CA LEU A 6 -7.25 -0.96 -23.42
C LEU A 6 -6.03 -0.17 -22.94
N GLU A 7 -5.25 0.39 -23.86
CA GLU A 7 -4.09 1.21 -23.55
C GLU A 7 -4.47 2.44 -22.72
N GLU A 8 -5.48 3.19 -23.18
CA GLU A 8 -5.95 4.40 -22.49
C GLU A 8 -6.40 4.07 -21.07
N VAL A 9 -7.27 3.07 -20.90
CA VAL A 9 -7.74 2.63 -19.57
C VAL A 9 -6.58 2.22 -18.68
N SER A 10 -5.61 1.46 -19.20
CA SER A 10 -4.43 1.02 -18.42
C SER A 10 -3.58 2.21 -17.98
N LYS A 11 -3.32 3.18 -18.88
CA LYS A 11 -2.55 4.39 -18.57
C LYS A 11 -3.24 5.27 -17.53
N TYR A 12 -4.55 5.52 -17.66
CA TYR A 12 -5.30 6.35 -16.71
C TYR A 12 -5.43 5.70 -15.33
N THR A 13 -5.77 4.41 -15.28
CA THR A 13 -5.92 3.70 -13.99
C THR A 13 -4.59 3.58 -13.26
N PHE A 14 -3.50 3.31 -13.98
CA PHE A 14 -2.15 3.32 -13.41
C PHE A 14 -1.74 4.70 -12.91
N TYR A 15 -2.05 5.78 -13.65
CA TYR A 15 -1.78 7.15 -13.19
C TYR A 15 -2.48 7.45 -11.85
N ILE A 16 -3.78 7.12 -11.74
CA ILE A 16 -4.54 7.32 -10.49
C ILE A 16 -3.92 6.53 -9.34
N PHE A 17 -3.61 5.25 -9.56
CA PHE A 17 -2.94 4.41 -8.56
C PHE A 17 -1.60 5.00 -8.11
N LYS A 18 -0.77 5.42 -9.07
CA LYS A 18 0.55 6.00 -8.81
C LYS A 18 0.47 7.30 -8.02
N GLN A 19 -0.46 8.20 -8.32
CA GLN A 19 -0.58 9.44 -7.55
C GLN A 19 -1.00 9.19 -6.10
N ASN A 20 -1.92 8.26 -5.88
CA ASN A 20 -2.31 7.90 -4.51
C ASN A 20 -1.15 7.26 -3.72
N PHE A 21 -0.26 6.51 -4.38
CA PHE A 21 0.96 6.02 -3.77
C PHE A 21 1.91 7.17 -3.39
N LEU A 22 2.18 8.08 -4.31
CA LEU A 22 3.10 9.20 -4.09
C LEU A 22 2.61 10.13 -2.97
N ASP A 23 1.31 10.42 -2.93
CA ASP A 23 0.72 11.22 -1.85
C ASP A 23 0.86 10.52 -0.50
N PHE A 24 0.62 9.21 -0.45
CA PHE A 24 0.81 8.39 0.76
C PHE A 24 2.28 8.38 1.22
N GLU A 25 3.23 8.07 0.32
CA GLU A 25 4.66 8.00 0.64
C GLU A 25 5.16 9.35 1.15
N LYS A 26 4.83 10.44 0.43
CA LYS A 26 5.19 11.80 0.83
C LYS A 26 4.66 12.19 2.21
N ALA A 27 3.42 11.82 2.53
CA ALA A 27 2.83 12.15 3.83
C ALA A 27 3.53 11.39 4.97
N VAL A 28 3.82 10.10 4.79
CA VAL A 28 4.54 9.30 5.79
C VAL A 28 5.96 9.81 5.97
N ASP A 29 6.65 10.18 4.89
CA ASP A 29 8.02 10.74 4.95
C ASP A 29 8.06 12.07 5.69
N ALA A 30 7.15 13.00 5.34
CA ALA A 30 7.08 14.30 5.99
C ALA A 30 6.86 14.19 7.50
N TYR A 31 6.03 13.24 7.93
CA TYR A 31 5.80 13.00 9.35
C TYR A 31 6.99 12.35 10.04
N THR A 32 7.60 11.34 9.40
CA THR A 32 8.77 10.66 9.94
C THR A 32 9.86 11.71 10.21
N GLU A 33 10.21 12.52 9.21
CA GLU A 33 11.17 13.63 9.35
C GLU A 33 10.79 14.64 10.45
N GLU A 34 9.50 14.91 10.61
CA GLU A 34 9.00 15.87 11.59
C GLU A 34 9.09 15.35 13.03
N ILE A 35 8.90 14.05 13.28
CA ILE A 35 9.17 13.47 14.60
C ILE A 35 10.67 13.44 14.88
N TYR A 36 11.49 13.01 13.92
CA TYR A 36 12.94 12.96 14.08
C TYR A 36 13.51 14.32 14.54
N LYS A 37 13.01 15.43 13.97
CA LYS A 37 13.40 16.79 14.40
C LYS A 37 12.98 17.12 15.83
N GLN A 38 11.88 16.55 16.31
CA GLN A 38 11.30 16.85 17.62
C GLN A 38 11.85 15.99 18.76
N ASP A 39 12.34 14.78 18.49
CA ASP A 39 12.98 13.93 19.51
C ASP A 39 14.26 14.56 20.09
N VAL A 40 14.89 15.47 19.35
CA VAL A 40 16.01 16.29 19.83
C VAL A 40 15.56 17.29 20.93
N GLU A 41 14.26 17.59 21.02
CA GLU A 41 13.68 18.63 21.91
C GLU A 41 12.67 18.07 22.95
N ALA A 42 12.43 16.74 22.99
CA ALA A 42 11.22 16.11 23.57
C ALA A 42 11.10 15.99 25.11
N PHE A 43 11.78 16.83 25.91
CA PHE A 43 11.66 16.80 27.37
C PHE A 43 10.64 17.80 27.97
N ASP A 44 9.95 18.60 27.17
CA ASP A 44 8.95 19.57 27.64
C ASP A 44 7.50 19.03 27.62
N LEU A 45 6.77 19.21 28.72
CA LEU A 45 5.37 18.80 28.89
C LEU A 45 4.39 19.60 28.02
N ALA A 46 4.65 20.87 27.73
CA ALA A 46 3.81 21.68 26.83
C ALA A 46 3.92 21.19 25.38
N VAL A 47 5.10 20.70 25.02
CA VAL A 47 5.37 20.08 23.72
C VAL A 47 4.58 18.77 23.56
N ARG A 48 4.38 17.98 24.64
CA ARG A 48 3.62 16.72 24.60
C ARG A 48 2.14 16.86 24.20
N GLN A 49 1.45 17.89 24.69
CA GLN A 49 0.03 18.08 24.32
C GLN A 49 -0.11 18.45 22.84
N HIS A 50 0.71 19.39 22.37
CA HIS A 50 0.73 19.79 20.96
C HIS A 50 1.13 18.63 20.04
N GLN A 51 2.08 17.80 20.48
CA GLN A 51 2.48 16.57 19.78
C GLN A 51 1.34 15.56 19.66
N THR A 52 0.53 15.40 20.71
CA THR A 52 -0.61 14.47 20.69
C THR A 52 -1.65 14.89 19.65
N GLU A 53 -2.01 16.17 19.60
CA GLU A 53 -2.98 16.70 18.62
C GLU A 53 -2.47 16.57 17.19
N LYS A 54 -1.19 16.88 16.99
CA LYS A 54 -0.52 16.78 15.69
C LYS A 54 -0.41 15.33 15.21
N PHE A 55 -0.09 14.41 16.12
CA PHE A 55 -0.09 12.98 15.83
C PHE A 55 -1.47 12.47 15.43
N GLU A 56 -2.52 12.93 16.09
CA GLU A 56 -3.90 12.55 15.72
C GLU A 56 -4.32 13.11 14.36
N LEU A 57 -3.91 14.33 14.00
CA LEU A 57 -4.11 14.87 12.64
C LEU A 57 -3.37 14.04 11.60
N PHE A 58 -2.13 13.68 11.90
CA PHE A 58 -1.33 12.83 11.03
C PHE A 58 -1.95 11.45 10.83
N LYS A 59 -2.33 10.76 11.90
CA LYS A 59 -3.01 9.45 11.84
C LYS A 59 -4.25 9.49 10.96
N LYS A 60 -5.08 10.55 11.09
CA LYS A 60 -6.27 10.74 10.25
C LYS A 60 -5.90 10.88 8.78
N GLU A 61 -4.89 11.67 8.48
CA GLU A 61 -4.46 11.91 7.11
C GLU A 61 -3.82 10.67 6.49
N THR A 62 -2.96 9.95 7.22
CA THR A 62 -2.41 8.67 6.75
C THR A 62 -3.51 7.64 6.51
N ALA A 63 -4.51 7.55 7.39
CA ALA A 63 -5.65 6.65 7.20
C ALA A 63 -6.45 7.01 5.94
N ARG A 64 -6.67 8.31 5.67
CA ARG A 64 -7.34 8.79 4.45
C ARG A 64 -6.53 8.41 3.20
N LEU A 65 -5.22 8.64 3.21
CA LEU A 65 -4.34 8.34 2.09
C LEU A 65 -4.20 6.84 1.85
N LEU A 66 -4.10 6.04 2.91
CA LEU A 66 -4.10 4.58 2.85
C LEU A 66 -5.40 4.06 2.24
N HIS A 67 -6.56 4.56 2.68
CA HIS A 67 -7.85 4.23 2.08
C HIS A 67 -7.88 4.54 0.58
N ASN A 68 -7.37 5.71 0.19
CA ASN A 68 -7.36 6.13 -1.20
C ASN A 68 -6.45 5.27 -2.06
N TYR A 69 -5.24 4.96 -1.58
CA TYR A 69 -4.32 4.03 -2.23
C TYR A 69 -4.97 2.65 -2.46
N LEU A 70 -5.55 2.07 -1.41
CA LEU A 70 -6.18 0.74 -1.46
C LEU A 70 -7.40 0.73 -2.40
N SER A 71 -8.16 1.82 -2.43
CA SER A 71 -9.29 1.98 -3.35
C SER A 71 -8.82 2.14 -4.81
N ALA A 72 -7.73 2.87 -5.05
CA ALA A 72 -7.13 3.03 -6.36
C ALA A 72 -6.52 1.71 -6.87
N TRP A 73 -5.83 0.95 -6.00
CA TRP A 73 -5.33 -0.39 -6.29
C TRP A 73 -6.46 -1.33 -6.73
N PHE A 74 -7.55 -1.34 -5.97
CA PHE A 74 -8.71 -2.19 -6.29
C PHE A 74 -9.35 -1.76 -7.62
N SER A 75 -9.47 -0.45 -7.87
CA SER A 75 -9.99 0.08 -9.13
C SER A 75 -9.13 -0.33 -10.32
N LEU A 76 -7.79 -0.20 -10.21
CA LEU A 76 -6.85 -0.64 -11.24
C LEU A 76 -7.06 -2.13 -11.54
N ARG A 77 -7.10 -2.97 -10.50
CA ARG A 77 -7.32 -4.41 -10.65
C ARG A 77 -8.63 -4.69 -11.38
N GLU A 78 -9.76 -4.16 -10.92
CA GLU A 78 -11.06 -4.43 -11.56
C GLU A 78 -11.10 -3.95 -13.02
N GLN A 79 -10.46 -2.81 -13.31
CA GLN A 79 -10.33 -2.33 -14.68
C GLN A 79 -9.47 -3.25 -15.53
N THR A 80 -8.36 -3.80 -15.01
CA THR A 80 -7.57 -4.84 -15.70
C THR A 80 -8.42 -6.08 -16.02
N TYR A 81 -9.26 -6.53 -15.08
CA TYR A 81 -10.15 -7.68 -15.30
C TYR A 81 -11.26 -7.37 -16.33
N ALA A 82 -11.82 -6.16 -16.30
CA ALA A 82 -12.83 -5.73 -17.27
C ALA A 82 -12.25 -5.58 -18.68
N ALA A 83 -11.06 -4.97 -18.78
CA ALA A 83 -10.25 -4.88 -19.98
C ALA A 83 -10.01 -6.26 -20.59
N GLU A 84 -9.49 -7.20 -19.80
CA GLU A 84 -9.25 -8.59 -20.21
C GLU A 84 -10.51 -9.23 -20.82
N LYS A 85 -11.67 -9.15 -20.13
CA LYS A 85 -12.93 -9.75 -20.61
C LYS A 85 -13.40 -9.20 -21.95
N SER A 86 -12.93 -8.00 -22.31
CA SER A 86 -13.34 -7.29 -23.51
C SER A 86 -12.37 -7.45 -24.68
N LEU A 87 -11.25 -8.18 -24.50
CA LEU A 87 -10.30 -8.53 -25.55
C LEU A 87 -10.80 -9.72 -26.38
N THR A 88 -10.66 -9.59 -27.70
CA THR A 88 -11.01 -10.65 -28.67
C THR A 88 -9.80 -11.44 -29.16
N ASP A 89 -8.59 -10.89 -29.02
CA ASP A 89 -7.34 -11.58 -29.34
C ASP A 89 -7.03 -12.64 -28.28
N THR A 90 -7.09 -13.91 -28.67
CA THR A 90 -6.93 -15.05 -27.77
C THR A 90 -5.49 -15.30 -27.34
N SER A 91 -4.51 -14.93 -28.17
CA SER A 91 -3.08 -15.06 -27.84
C SER A 91 -2.70 -14.04 -26.78
N LEU A 92 -3.03 -12.76 -27.04
CA LEU A 92 -2.79 -11.66 -26.12
C LEU A 92 -3.52 -11.87 -24.78
N LEU A 93 -4.76 -12.34 -24.83
CA LEU A 93 -5.57 -12.67 -23.66
C LEU A 93 -4.91 -13.71 -22.75
N SER A 94 -4.27 -14.72 -23.35
CA SER A 94 -3.63 -15.81 -22.59
C SER A 94 -2.40 -15.31 -21.82
N GLU A 95 -1.59 -14.45 -22.44
CA GLU A 95 -0.42 -13.85 -21.82
C GLU A 95 -0.80 -12.92 -20.65
N ILE A 96 -1.82 -12.07 -20.87
CA ILE A 96 -2.38 -11.19 -19.83
C ILE A 96 -2.93 -12.00 -18.66
N LYS A 97 -3.67 -13.09 -18.92
CA LYS A 97 -4.21 -13.96 -17.86
C LYS A 97 -3.12 -14.56 -16.99
N LEU A 98 -2.03 -15.04 -17.60
CA LEU A 98 -0.90 -15.63 -16.89
C LEU A 98 -0.27 -14.59 -15.94
N LYS A 99 0.17 -13.44 -16.49
CA LYS A 99 0.82 -12.40 -15.69
C LYS A 99 -0.10 -11.80 -14.63
N LYS A 100 -1.38 -11.59 -14.96
CA LYS A 100 -2.38 -11.13 -13.99
C LYS A 100 -2.56 -12.11 -12.82
N GLY A 101 -2.49 -13.42 -13.06
CA GLY A 101 -2.58 -14.45 -12.02
C GLY A 101 -1.42 -14.36 -11.03
N GLU A 102 -0.20 -14.33 -11.56
CA GLU A 102 1.04 -14.17 -10.79
C GLU A 102 0.98 -12.91 -9.90
N MET A 103 0.46 -11.82 -10.44
CA MET A 103 0.39 -10.55 -9.72
C MET A 103 -0.74 -10.51 -8.70
N PHE A 104 -2.00 -10.70 -9.10
CA PHE A 104 -3.12 -10.39 -8.20
C PHE A 104 -3.61 -11.57 -7.36
N LYS A 105 -3.30 -12.82 -7.74
CA LYS A 105 -3.90 -14.01 -7.12
C LYS A 105 -2.88 -14.85 -6.37
N ASP A 106 -1.69 -15.05 -6.95
CA ASP A 106 -0.71 -16.01 -6.42
C ASP A 106 0.26 -15.36 -5.41
N ASN A 107 -0.05 -14.15 -4.95
CA ASN A 107 0.74 -13.38 -3.98
C ASN A 107 -0.05 -13.15 -2.68
N ALA A 108 0.49 -13.65 -1.56
CA ALA A 108 -0.11 -13.53 -0.23
C ALA A 108 -0.19 -12.07 0.26
N GLU A 109 0.80 -11.24 -0.07
CA GLU A 109 0.80 -9.81 0.24
C GLU A 109 -0.34 -9.10 -0.50
N ASN A 110 -0.59 -9.43 -1.77
CA ASN A 110 -1.70 -8.85 -2.53
C ASN A 110 -3.06 -9.33 -2.04
N SER A 111 -3.15 -10.57 -1.56
CA SER A 111 -4.33 -11.06 -0.84
C SER A 111 -4.57 -10.28 0.45
N PHE A 112 -3.50 -9.97 1.19
CA PHE A 112 -3.57 -9.12 2.37
C PHE A 112 -4.00 -7.69 2.01
N ILE A 113 -3.43 -7.05 0.98
CA ILE A 113 -3.81 -5.71 0.51
C ILE A 113 -5.29 -5.64 0.14
N GLN A 114 -5.81 -6.64 -0.57
CA GLN A 114 -7.24 -6.76 -0.83
C GLN A 114 -8.07 -6.90 0.45
N GLY A 115 -7.63 -7.76 1.37
CA GLY A 115 -8.29 -7.96 2.65
C GLY A 115 -8.29 -6.68 3.50
N LEU A 116 -7.18 -5.94 3.51
CA LEU A 116 -7.02 -4.68 4.22
C LEU A 116 -7.97 -3.63 3.68
N ARG A 117 -8.09 -3.50 2.35
CA ARG A 117 -9.10 -2.65 1.72
C ARG A 117 -10.50 -2.99 2.22
N ASN A 118 -10.86 -4.26 2.28
CA ASN A 118 -12.18 -4.69 2.74
C ASN A 118 -12.38 -4.44 4.24
N TYR A 119 -11.37 -4.69 5.07
CA TYR A 119 -11.40 -4.37 6.50
C TYR A 119 -11.67 -2.88 6.70
N ILE A 120 -10.93 -2.03 5.98
CA ILE A 120 -11.07 -0.56 6.06
C ILE A 120 -12.47 -0.10 5.69
N GLN A 121 -13.07 -0.70 4.67
CA GLN A 121 -14.41 -0.29 4.21
C GLN A 121 -15.58 -0.89 4.98
N HIS A 122 -15.40 -2.06 5.59
CA HIS A 122 -16.51 -2.83 6.19
C HIS A 122 -16.39 -3.02 7.70
N ARG A 123 -15.24 -2.72 8.31
CA ARG A 123 -14.99 -2.95 9.73
C ARG A 123 -14.51 -1.70 10.45
N SER A 124 -13.33 -1.20 10.13
CA SER A 124 -12.70 -0.07 10.82
C SER A 124 -11.54 0.48 10.02
N LEU A 125 -11.23 1.77 10.16
CA LEU A 125 -9.90 2.26 9.84
C LEU A 125 -8.88 1.51 10.73
N PRO A 126 -7.71 1.10 10.21
CA PRO A 126 -6.73 0.41 11.03
C PRO A 126 -6.21 1.42 12.05
N LEU A 127 -5.99 0.97 13.29
CA LEU A 127 -5.26 1.77 14.27
C LEU A 127 -3.81 1.85 13.76
N ILE A 128 -3.50 2.98 13.12
CA ILE A 128 -2.14 3.31 12.73
C ILE A 128 -1.42 3.71 14.01
N GLU A 129 -0.47 2.88 14.42
CA GLU A 129 0.33 3.07 15.62
C GLU A 129 1.76 3.47 15.26
N LEU A 130 2.41 4.20 16.17
CA LEU A 130 3.80 4.62 16.04
C LEU A 130 4.71 3.57 16.67
N HIS A 131 5.65 3.08 15.89
CA HIS A 131 6.77 2.29 16.38
C HIS A 131 8.00 3.20 16.46
N SER A 132 8.67 3.20 17.60
CA SER A 132 9.98 3.82 17.77
C SER A 132 10.99 2.74 18.12
N SER A 133 12.04 2.57 17.32
CA SER A 133 13.17 1.70 17.65
C SER A 133 14.45 2.51 17.81
N ILE A 134 15.25 2.18 18.82
CA ILE A 134 16.52 2.86 19.09
C ILE A 134 17.65 1.93 18.66
N GLY A 135 18.39 2.35 17.63
CA GLY A 135 19.64 1.72 17.22
C GLY A 135 20.81 2.27 18.03
N PHE A 136 21.65 1.38 18.56
CA PHE A 136 22.93 1.74 19.17
C PHE A 136 24.06 1.14 18.33
N GLU A 137 24.83 1.99 17.65
CA GLU A 137 26.12 1.60 17.10
C GLU A 137 27.22 1.96 18.10
N PHE A 138 27.98 0.95 18.54
CA PHE A 138 29.02 1.10 19.58
C PHE A 138 30.17 2.07 19.21
N GLU A 139 30.22 2.56 17.97
CA GLU A 139 31.26 3.46 17.46
C GLU A 139 30.74 4.85 17.04
N GLN A 140 29.43 5.13 17.16
CA GLN A 140 28.82 6.43 16.89
C GLN A 140 28.30 7.05 18.19
N PRO A 141 28.55 8.34 18.47
CA PRO A 141 27.98 9.02 19.64
C PRO A 141 26.47 9.29 19.50
N ASP A 142 25.90 9.07 18.31
CA ASP A 142 24.50 9.34 17.99
C ASP A 142 23.67 8.06 18.06
N PHE A 143 22.51 8.14 18.72
CA PHE A 143 21.48 7.10 18.70
C PHE A 143 20.50 7.39 17.55
N GLU A 144 20.15 6.37 16.76
CA GLU A 144 19.16 6.52 15.69
C GLU A 144 17.79 6.07 16.22
N ILE A 145 16.82 6.98 16.30
CA ILE A 145 15.43 6.66 16.66
C ILE A 145 14.62 6.50 15.39
N GLU A 146 14.36 5.28 14.95
CA GLU A 146 13.50 5.03 13.78
C GLU A 146 12.02 5.10 14.15
N HIS A 147 11.30 6.01 13.50
CA HIS A 147 9.85 6.15 13.61
C HIS A 147 9.14 5.52 12.43
N SER A 148 8.25 4.56 12.68
CA SER A 148 7.51 3.86 11.65
C SER A 148 6.04 3.72 12.00
N LEU A 149 5.19 3.61 10.98
CA LEU A 149 3.77 3.34 11.16
C LEU A 149 3.48 1.86 10.93
N TYR A 150 2.70 1.27 11.84
CA TYR A 150 2.33 -0.13 11.72
C TYR A 150 0.84 -0.40 11.90
N LEU A 151 0.44 -1.58 11.41
CA LEU A 151 -0.85 -2.20 11.68
C LEU A 151 -0.66 -3.25 12.78
N ASP A 152 -1.49 -3.16 13.82
CA ASP A 152 -1.59 -4.20 14.84
C ASP A 152 -2.27 -5.45 14.26
N THR A 153 -1.51 -6.53 14.12
CA THR A 153 -2.01 -7.77 13.53
C THR A 153 -2.95 -8.54 14.45
N ILE A 154 -2.82 -8.40 15.77
CA ILE A 154 -3.70 -8.98 16.77
C ILE A 154 -5.10 -8.36 16.62
N GLU A 155 -5.18 -7.03 16.52
CA GLU A 155 -6.44 -6.34 16.27
C GLU A 155 -7.04 -6.69 14.91
N LEU A 156 -6.22 -6.73 13.85
CA LEU A 156 -6.70 -7.13 12.52
C LEU A 156 -7.29 -8.55 12.53
N LEU A 157 -6.65 -9.50 13.21
CA LEU A 157 -7.08 -10.90 13.29
C LEU A 157 -8.43 -11.09 14.00
N LYS A 158 -8.95 -10.09 14.72
CA LYS A 158 -10.30 -10.13 15.32
C LYS A 158 -11.44 -10.06 14.29
N TRP A 159 -11.15 -9.76 13.03
CA TRP A 159 -12.16 -9.71 11.98
C TRP A 159 -12.28 -11.06 11.26
N ASP A 160 -13.41 -11.75 11.43
CA ASP A 160 -13.56 -13.12 10.92
C ASP A 160 -13.67 -13.24 9.38
N SER A 161 -13.84 -12.12 8.67
CA SER A 161 -14.07 -12.12 7.21
C SER A 161 -12.78 -12.08 6.37
N TRP A 162 -11.60 -12.27 6.96
CA TRP A 162 -10.37 -12.46 6.20
C TRP A 162 -10.43 -13.72 5.33
N GLN A 163 -10.07 -13.59 4.06
CA GLN A 163 -9.87 -14.74 3.19
C GLN A 163 -8.64 -15.55 3.63
N ALA A 164 -8.62 -16.85 3.34
CA ALA A 164 -7.58 -17.77 3.83
C ALA A 164 -6.14 -17.30 3.55
N ALA A 165 -5.85 -16.80 2.34
CA ALA A 165 -4.52 -16.31 2.00
C ALA A 165 -4.12 -15.05 2.79
N ALA A 166 -5.05 -14.10 2.96
CA ALA A 166 -4.82 -12.89 3.76
C ALA A 166 -4.66 -13.21 5.26
N LYS A 167 -5.45 -14.17 5.77
CA LYS A 167 -5.32 -14.66 7.15
C LYS A 167 -3.98 -15.34 7.38
N ASN A 168 -3.52 -16.16 6.43
CA ASN A 168 -2.19 -16.77 6.50
C ASN A 168 -1.08 -15.72 6.49
N TYR A 169 -1.22 -14.66 5.69
CA TYR A 169 -0.28 -13.53 5.71
C TYR A 169 -0.22 -12.89 7.10
N LEU A 170 -1.37 -12.59 7.71
CA LEU A 170 -1.44 -12.03 9.07
C LEU A 170 -0.79 -12.94 10.12
N VAL A 171 -1.07 -14.24 10.09
CA VAL A 171 -0.50 -15.21 11.04
C VAL A 171 1.03 -15.30 10.92
N ASN A 172 1.57 -15.13 9.71
CA ASN A 172 3.02 -15.10 9.48
C ASN A 172 3.69 -13.77 9.84
N HIS A 173 2.91 -12.75 10.25
CA HIS A 173 3.41 -11.46 10.74
C HIS A 173 2.80 -11.15 12.11
N PRO A 174 3.11 -11.94 13.16
CA PRO A 174 2.28 -12.06 14.36
C PRO A 174 2.23 -10.83 15.29
N GLU A 175 3.09 -9.84 15.06
CA GLU A 175 3.12 -8.63 15.90
C GLU A 175 2.65 -7.42 15.11
N LYS A 176 3.42 -6.99 14.11
CA LYS A 176 3.21 -5.73 13.41
C LYS A 176 3.49 -5.86 11.91
N ILE A 177 2.75 -5.09 11.12
CA ILE A 177 3.02 -4.89 9.69
C ILE A 177 3.35 -3.43 9.44
N LEU A 178 4.57 -3.14 8.98
CA LEU A 178 5.00 -1.79 8.63
C LEU A 178 4.26 -1.30 7.36
N ILE A 179 3.43 -0.27 7.52
CA ILE A 179 2.52 0.19 6.46
C ILE A 179 3.32 0.73 5.27
N LYS A 180 4.35 1.54 5.53
CA LYS A 180 5.16 2.12 4.46
C LYS A 180 5.79 1.04 3.59
N GLU A 181 6.37 0.03 4.22
CA GLU A 181 7.06 -1.05 3.50
C GLU A 181 6.11 -1.87 2.65
N ILE A 182 4.97 -2.30 3.21
CA ILE A 182 4.04 -3.15 2.49
C ILE A 182 3.37 -2.41 1.32
N ILE A 183 3.06 -1.13 1.49
CA ILE A 183 2.50 -0.28 0.43
C ILE A 183 3.54 -0.03 -0.67
N LYS A 184 4.81 0.16 -0.30
CA LYS A 184 5.91 0.32 -1.26
C LYS A 184 6.18 -0.95 -2.05
N ARG A 185 6.24 -2.11 -1.40
CA ARG A 185 6.40 -3.40 -2.08
C ARG A 185 5.23 -3.68 -3.03
N ASN A 186 3.99 -3.50 -2.57
CA ASN A 186 2.81 -3.62 -3.43
C ASN A 186 2.88 -2.67 -4.63
N PHE A 187 3.25 -1.41 -4.43
CA PHE A 187 3.39 -0.45 -5.51
C PHE A 187 4.42 -0.91 -6.55
N SER A 188 5.62 -1.32 -6.13
CA SER A 188 6.66 -1.80 -7.05
C SER A 188 6.18 -2.99 -7.90
N TYR A 189 5.50 -3.96 -7.29
CA TYR A 189 4.91 -5.09 -8.00
C TYR A 189 3.88 -4.65 -9.05
N ILE A 190 2.98 -3.74 -8.70
CA ILE A 190 1.95 -3.27 -9.62
C ILE A 190 2.53 -2.35 -10.71
N GLU A 191 3.55 -1.55 -10.41
CA GLU A 191 4.25 -0.75 -11.41
C GLU A 191 4.94 -1.63 -12.44
N GLU A 192 5.66 -2.68 -12.03
CA GLU A 192 6.28 -3.64 -12.93
C GLU A 192 5.24 -4.29 -13.87
N PHE A 193 4.11 -4.74 -13.32
CA PHE A 193 3.01 -5.29 -14.11
C PHE A 193 2.45 -4.30 -15.12
N ASN A 194 2.21 -3.04 -14.73
CA ASN A 194 1.63 -2.05 -15.63
C ASN A 194 2.60 -1.63 -16.74
N LEU A 195 3.90 -1.52 -16.43
CA LEU A 195 4.93 -1.25 -17.44
C LEU A 195 5.01 -2.40 -18.46
N TRP A 196 4.96 -3.65 -17.98
CA TRP A 196 4.88 -4.82 -18.84
C TRP A 196 3.63 -4.80 -19.73
N LEU A 197 2.45 -4.54 -19.13
CA LEU A 197 1.17 -4.52 -19.85
C LEU A 197 1.15 -3.44 -20.95
N ILE A 198 1.63 -2.24 -20.65
CA ILE A 198 1.72 -1.14 -21.63
C ILE A 198 2.65 -1.53 -22.79
N LYS A 199 3.82 -2.09 -22.50
CA LYS A 199 4.78 -2.53 -23.52
C LYS A 199 4.20 -3.65 -24.41
N LEU A 200 3.49 -4.59 -23.80
CA LEU A 200 2.80 -5.67 -24.52
C LEU A 200 1.74 -5.10 -25.47
N ILE A 201 0.90 -4.20 -24.98
CA ILE A 201 -0.13 -3.53 -25.79
C ILE A 201 0.50 -2.77 -26.96
N GLU A 202 1.55 -1.99 -26.70
CA GLU A 202 2.25 -1.21 -27.73
C GLU A 202 2.89 -2.08 -28.82
N SER A 203 3.36 -3.29 -28.45
CA SER A 203 3.94 -4.25 -29.40
C SER A 203 2.90 -4.98 -30.25
N ASN A 204 1.61 -4.85 -29.93
CA ASN A 204 0.50 -5.49 -30.64
C ASN A 204 -0.44 -4.45 -31.29
N LYS A 205 0.02 -3.21 -31.49
CA LYS A 205 -0.69 -2.16 -32.23
C LYS A 205 -0.41 -2.28 -33.74
N ASP A 206 -0.89 -3.35 -34.35
CA ASP A 206 -0.94 -3.49 -35.83
C ASP A 206 -2.39 -3.55 -36.31
#